data_AF-A0A221NSL6-F1
#
_entry.id   AF-A0A221NSL6-F1
#
_cell.length_a   1.000
_cell.length_b   1.000
_cell.length_c   1.000
_cell.angle_alpha   90.00
_cell.angle_beta   90.00
_cell.angle_gamma   90.00
#
_symmetry.space_group_name_H-M   'P 1'
#
loop_
_entity.id
_entity.type
_entity.pdbx_description
1 polymer ?
#
loop_
_entity_poly.entity_id
_entity_poly.type
_entity_poly.pdbx_seq_one_letter_code
_entity_poly.pdbx_strand_id
1 'polypeptide(L)' 'MPMRLRTHDQAQEFFERLEPVEPDIVQVRTRRPDGAGEKNIRDEDTAMYGAVARQP' A
#
# COMPACT_ATOMS: atom_id res chain seq x y z
N MET A 1 14.57 -10.59 15.16
CA MET A 1 13.14 -10.23 14.98
C MET A 1 12.62 -11.02 13.78
N PRO A 2 11.66 -11.95 13.92
CA PRO A 2 11.10 -12.67 12.77
C PRO A 2 10.21 -11.74 11.94
N MET A 3 10.30 -11.83 10.61
CA MET A 3 9.42 -11.09 9.71
C MET A 3 8.03 -11.74 9.65
N ARG A 4 6.98 -10.91 9.61
CA ARG A 4 5.60 -11.33 9.33
C ARG A 4 5.06 -10.54 8.15
N LEU A 5 5.18 -11.13 6.96
CA LEU A 5 4.56 -10.61 5.74
C LEU A 5 3.05 -10.83 5.79
N ARG A 6 2.30 -9.98 5.08
CA ARG A 6 0.84 -9.99 5.10
C ARG A 6 0.27 -10.01 3.69
N THR A 7 -0.89 -10.66 3.55
CA THR A 7 -1.71 -10.55 2.34
C THR A 7 -2.38 -9.17 2.26
N HIS A 8 -3.00 -8.88 1.11
CA HIS A 8 -3.80 -7.67 0.95
C HIS A 8 -4.96 -7.60 1.94
N ASP A 9 -5.73 -8.68 2.07
CA ASP A 9 -6.84 -8.78 3.05
C ASP A 9 -6.37 -8.52 4.49
N GLN A 10 -5.24 -9.12 4.89
CA GLN A 10 -4.65 -8.89 6.22
C GLN A 10 -4.14 -7.45 6.41
N ALA A 11 -3.77 -6.76 5.33
CA ALA A 11 -3.43 -5.34 5.39
C ALA A 11 -4.70 -4.48 5.53
N GLN A 12 -5.82 -4.92 4.95
CA GLN A 12 -7.11 -4.23 5.04
C GLN A 12 -7.67 -4.20 6.46
N GLU A 13 -7.45 -5.27 7.23
CA GLU A 13 -7.85 -5.35 8.65
C GLU A 13 -7.34 -4.16 9.50
N PHE A 14 -6.18 -3.57 9.16
CA PHE A 14 -5.63 -2.42 9.90
C PHE A 14 -6.44 -1.13 9.73
N PHE A 15 -7.25 -1.04 8.66
CA PHE A 15 -7.96 0.17 8.27
C PHE A 15 -9.47 0.09 8.50
N GLU A 16 -9.99 -1.00 9.06
CA GLU A 16 -11.44 -1.24 9.25
C GLU A 16 -12.18 -0.13 10.02
N ARG A 17 -11.47 0.63 10.87
CA ARG A 17 -12.05 1.70 11.70
C ARG A 17 -11.64 3.11 11.27
N LEU A 18 -11.03 3.23 10.10
CA LEU A 18 -10.55 4.47 9.53
C LEU A 18 -11.28 4.74 8.21
N GLU A 19 -11.09 5.94 7.66
CA GLU A 19 -11.62 6.33 6.35
C GLU A 19 -10.47 6.29 5.32
N PRO A 20 -10.33 5.22 4.51
CA PRO A 20 -9.26 5.12 3.52
C PRO A 20 -9.29 6.27 2.52
N VAL A 21 -8.10 6.78 2.18
CA VAL A 21 -7.92 7.82 1.16
C VAL A 21 -7.55 7.14 -0.16
N GLU A 22 -8.38 7.33 -1.18
CA GLU A 22 -8.16 6.74 -2.50
C GLU A 22 -6.80 7.12 -3.11
N PRO A 23 -6.10 6.19 -3.78
CA PRO A 23 -6.42 4.76 -3.86
C PRO A 23 -6.12 4.05 -2.53
N ASP A 24 -6.97 3.07 -2.18
CA ASP A 24 -7.00 2.34 -0.89
C ASP A 24 -5.65 1.70 -0.52
N ILE A 25 -5.58 0.37 -0.55
CA ILE A 25 -4.37 -0.41 -0.29
C ILE A 25 -3.89 -0.91 -1.64
N VAL A 26 -2.80 -0.32 -2.13
CA VAL A 26 -2.17 -0.68 -3.41
C VAL A 26 -0.68 -0.87 -3.21
N GLN A 27 0.06 -1.40 -4.20
CA GLN A 27 1.52 -1.41 -4.12
C GLN A 27 2.06 0.02 -3.96
N VAL A 28 3.03 0.22 -3.06
CA VAL A 28 3.45 1.56 -2.62
C VAL A 28 3.82 2.51 -3.76
N ARG A 29 4.40 1.99 -4.85
CA ARG A 29 4.81 2.78 -6.03
C ARG A 29 3.63 3.29 -6.87
N THR A 30 2.51 2.56 -6.90
CA THR A 30 1.36 2.91 -7.74
C THR A 30 0.45 3.90 -7.01
N ARG A 31 0.74 4.17 -5.73
CA ARG A 31 0.00 5.08 -4.88
C ARG A 31 0.37 6.53 -5.17
N ARG A 32 -0.47 7.22 -5.95
CA ARG A 32 -0.33 8.65 -6.33
C ARG A 32 1.12 9.02 -6.72
N PRO A 33 1.68 8.41 -7.78
CA PRO A 33 3.05 8.67 -8.20
C PRO A 33 3.25 10.13 -8.61
N ASP A 34 4.42 10.68 -8.30
CA ASP A 34 4.83 12.05 -8.66
C ASP A 34 5.37 12.16 -10.10
N GLY A 35 5.50 11.04 -10.80
CA GLY A 35 6.03 10.96 -12.16
C GLY A 35 7.57 11.03 -12.25
N ALA A 36 8.28 11.13 -11.13
CA ALA A 36 9.74 11.19 -11.05
C ALA A 36 10.40 9.82 -10.78
N GLY A 37 9.61 8.80 -10.47
CA GLY A 37 10.08 7.43 -10.22
C GLY A 37 10.62 6.72 -11.48
N GLU A 38 11.40 5.66 -11.25
CA GLU A 38 11.88 4.77 -12.30
C GLU A 38 10.71 4.21 -13.13
N LYS A 39 10.80 4.41 -14.43
CA LYS A 39 9.87 3.83 -15.41
C LYS A 39 10.37 2.43 -15.71
N ASN A 40 9.53 1.41 -15.51
CA ASN A 40 9.79 -0.04 -15.72
C ASN A 40 10.09 -0.89 -14.48
N ILE A 41 9.73 -0.47 -13.27
CA ILE A 41 9.67 -1.40 -12.15
C ILE A 41 8.48 -2.37 -12.39
N ARG A 42 8.66 -3.68 -12.28
CA ARG A 42 7.58 -4.69 -12.42
C ARG A 42 6.95 -4.96 -11.05
N ASP A 43 5.70 -5.41 -11.01
CA ASP A 43 4.98 -5.57 -9.74
C ASP A 43 5.72 -6.54 -8.78
N GLU A 44 6.39 -7.55 -9.33
CA GLU A 44 7.21 -8.52 -8.58
C GLU A 44 8.44 -7.90 -7.91
N ASP A 45 8.90 -6.74 -8.38
CA ASP A 45 10.03 -6.03 -7.78
C ASP A 45 9.58 -5.21 -6.56
N THR A 46 8.29 -5.20 -6.20
CA THR A 46 7.72 -4.44 -5.08
C THR A 46 6.97 -5.32 -4.09
N ALA A 47 7.54 -5.52 -2.91
CA ALA A 47 6.97 -6.37 -1.85
C ALA A 47 6.15 -5.60 -0.80
N MET A 48 5.78 -4.34 -1.06
CA MET A 48 5.10 -3.48 -0.07
C MET A 48 3.78 -2.89 -0.58
N TYR A 49 2.75 -3.02 0.26
CA TYR A 49 1.52 -2.25 0.15
C TYR A 49 1.65 -0.89 0.84
N GLY A 50 1.01 0.13 0.25
CA GLY A 50 0.87 1.46 0.82
C GLY A 50 -0.61 1.86 0.90
N ALA A 51 -0.98 2.50 2.01
CA ALA A 51 -2.31 3.03 2.29
C ALA A 51 -2.21 4.17 3.31
N VAL A 52 -3.17 5.10 3.26
CA VAL A 52 -3.38 6.18 4.22
C VAL A 52 -4.88 6.23 4.45
N ALA A 53 -5.27 6.39 5.69
CA ALA A 53 -6.65 6.62 6.06
C ALA A 53 -6.74 7.79 7.03
N ARG A 54 -7.85 8.49 6.99
CA ARG A 54 -8.19 9.55 7.94
C ARG A 54 -8.82 8.92 9.18
N GLN A 55 -8.43 9.40 10.36
CA GLN A 55 -9.14 9.13 11.60
C GLN A 55 -10.37 10.07 11.67
N PRO A 56 -11.57 9.56 11.96
CA PRO A 56 -12.80 10.37 12.04
C PRO A 56 -12.67 11.59 12.95
#